data_AF-A0A8J8JDJ9-F1
#
_entry.id   AF-A0A8J8JDJ9-F1
#
_cell.length_a   1.000
_cell.length_b   1.000
_cell.length_c   1.000
_cell.angle_alpha   90.00
_cell.angle_beta   90.00
_cell.angle_gamma   90.00
#
_symmetry.space_group_name_H-M   'P 1'
#
loop_
_entity.id
_entity.type
_entity.pdbx_description
1 polymer ?
#
loop_
_entity_poly.entity_id
_entity_poly.type
_entity_poly.pdbx_seq_one_letter_code
_entity_poly.pdbx_strand_id
1 'polypeptide(L)'
;MKRAVRWVKTIFMILLILGTITLGHGIARWEVGAPPSTPRPEDVLDAIYNTSSTVVEWEINWTTEDGTTSTRGIVLIESNAITGVYRVVGANGSFRGVKTVRWNGRAAKIGGLTILGNLSLPRYENRTMNFSEVIPLVLPIASVSAAFDLGFGNYTDKVNVTCAGNTCTVTIVRTSKEGGIKGTAVFVGSRLREIKTIITYRDSMEETIVWFSYPGEAGYEERKEQLAEEIRKAKELLSLTSMERPI
;
A
#
# COMPACT_ATOMS: atom_id res chain seq x y z
N MET A 1 35.29 43.74 -32.76
CA MET A 1 34.80 43.70 -31.36
C MET A 1 33.33 43.25 -31.18
N LYS A 2 32.41 43.45 -32.15
CA LYS A 2 30.97 43.11 -31.97
C LYS A 2 30.60 41.60 -32.01
N ARG A 3 31.45 40.71 -32.53
CA ARG A 3 31.17 39.26 -32.59
C ARG A 3 31.50 38.53 -31.28
N ALA A 4 32.61 38.86 -30.61
CA ALA A 4 33.01 38.21 -29.35
C ALA A 4 32.00 38.44 -28.21
N VAL A 5 31.41 39.63 -28.13
CA VAL A 5 30.40 39.98 -27.11
C VAL A 5 29.08 39.21 -27.30
N ARG A 6 28.75 38.80 -28.53
CA ARG A 6 27.55 38.02 -28.83
C ARG A 6 27.68 36.57 -28.36
N TRP A 7 28.86 35.96 -28.53
CA TRP A 7 29.13 34.60 -28.06
C TRP A 7 29.17 34.50 -26.53
N VAL A 8 29.73 35.50 -25.86
CA VAL A 8 29.76 35.54 -24.39
C VAL A 8 28.34 35.64 -23.82
N LYS A 9 27.45 36.45 -24.43
CA LYS A 9 26.04 36.52 -24.00
C LYS A 9 25.29 35.19 -24.18
N THR A 10 25.48 34.49 -25.31
CA THR A 10 24.82 33.21 -25.56
C THR A 10 25.34 32.12 -24.60
N ILE A 11 26.64 32.07 -24.33
CA ILE A 11 27.24 31.12 -23.39
C ILE A 11 26.78 31.42 -21.96
N PHE A 12 26.71 32.69 -21.57
CA PHE A 12 26.22 33.08 -20.23
C PHE A 12 24.73 32.78 -20.05
N MET A 13 23.91 32.90 -21.11
CA MET A 13 22.49 32.57 -21.06
C MET A 13 22.24 31.07 -21.00
N ILE A 14 23.05 30.25 -21.69
CA ILE A 14 23.00 28.79 -21.59
C ILE A 14 23.46 28.31 -20.21
N LEU A 15 24.51 28.92 -19.64
CA LEU A 15 24.95 28.64 -18.26
C LEU A 15 23.93 29.07 -17.21
N LEU A 16 23.18 30.17 -17.44
CA LEU A 16 22.08 30.56 -16.56
C LEU A 16 20.91 29.58 -16.66
N ILE A 17 20.57 29.09 -17.85
CA ILE A 17 19.50 28.10 -18.03
C ILE A 17 19.91 26.74 -17.41
N LEU A 18 21.16 26.28 -17.59
CA LEU A 18 21.66 25.08 -16.91
C LEU A 18 21.78 25.26 -15.39
N GLY A 19 22.15 26.46 -14.93
CA GLY A 19 22.19 26.82 -13.51
C GLY A 19 20.81 26.88 -12.86
N THR A 20 19.77 27.28 -13.59
CA THR A 20 18.39 27.28 -13.09
C THR A 20 17.71 25.90 -13.15
N ILE A 21 18.10 25.02 -14.07
CA ILE A 21 17.61 23.63 -14.08
C ILE A 21 18.23 22.82 -12.93
N THR A 22 19.40 23.22 -12.42
CA THR A 22 20.07 22.56 -11.29
C THR A 22 19.74 23.13 -9.91
N LEU A 23 18.99 24.24 -9.81
CA LEU A 23 18.60 24.87 -8.53
C LEU A 23 17.09 25.07 -8.35
N GLY A 24 16.26 24.58 -9.28
CA GLY A 24 14.80 24.80 -9.30
C GLY A 24 13.93 23.58 -9.10
N HIS A 25 14.49 22.42 -8.72
CA HIS A 25 13.72 21.32 -8.15
C HIS A 25 14.30 21.06 -6.78
N GLY A 26 13.58 21.52 -5.75
CA GLY A 26 13.72 20.98 -4.41
C GLY A 26 13.39 19.50 -4.46
N ILE A 27 14.34 18.68 -4.92
CA ILE A 27 14.46 17.32 -4.45
C ILE A 27 14.66 17.54 -2.96
N ALA A 28 13.59 17.37 -2.19
CA ALA A 28 13.72 17.10 -0.78
C ALA A 28 14.61 15.87 -0.72
N ARG A 29 15.91 16.10 -0.62
CA ARG A 29 16.92 15.09 -0.35
C ARG A 29 16.73 14.78 1.12
N TRP A 30 15.62 14.08 1.39
CA TRP A 30 15.39 13.44 2.67
C TRP A 30 16.64 12.62 2.91
N GLU A 31 17.34 12.95 3.98
CA GLU A 31 18.46 12.16 4.46
C GLU A 31 17.94 10.73 4.59
N VAL A 32 18.32 9.89 3.64
CA VAL A 32 18.22 8.45 3.78
C VAL A 32 19.21 8.17 4.90
N GLY A 33 18.70 8.11 6.13
CA GLY A 33 19.51 7.88 7.32
C GLY A 33 20.43 6.67 7.10
N ALA A 34 21.56 6.67 7.80
CA ALA A 34 22.50 5.54 7.81
C ALA A 34 21.74 4.21 7.92
N PRO A 35 22.18 3.16 7.20
CA PRO A 35 21.42 1.92 7.07
C PRO A 35 21.03 1.40 8.45
N PRO A 36 19.75 1.02 8.66
CA PRO A 36 19.38 0.41 9.92
C PRO A 36 20.17 -0.89 10.10
N SER A 37 20.46 -1.17 11.36
CA SER A 37 20.51 -2.52 11.93
C SER A 37 19.74 -3.53 11.08
N THR A 38 20.37 -4.66 10.76
CA THR A 38 19.77 -5.79 10.03
C THR A 38 18.31 -6.00 10.48
N PRO A 39 17.30 -5.74 9.61
CA PRO A 39 15.90 -5.75 10.02
C PRO A 39 15.48 -7.16 10.42
N ARG A 40 14.69 -7.24 11.49
CA ARG A 40 14.08 -8.46 12.00
C ARG A 40 12.66 -8.61 11.45
N PRO A 41 12.08 -9.83 11.50
CA PRO A 41 10.67 -10.06 11.19
C PRO A 41 9.70 -9.06 11.79
N GLU A 42 9.83 -8.77 13.08
CA GLU A 42 8.91 -7.92 13.84
C GLU A 42 8.97 -6.47 13.36
N ASP A 43 10.14 -6.02 12.88
CA ASP A 43 10.36 -4.67 12.38
C ASP A 43 9.51 -4.39 11.12
N VAL A 44 9.00 -5.42 10.43
CA VAL A 44 8.07 -5.28 9.28
C VAL A 44 6.71 -4.75 9.74
N LEU A 45 6.15 -5.32 10.79
CA LEU A 45 4.86 -4.87 11.33
C LEU A 45 5.01 -3.48 11.95
N ASP A 46 6.09 -3.25 12.69
CA ASP A 46 6.40 -1.94 13.26
C ASP A 46 6.55 -0.88 12.17
N ALA A 47 7.19 -1.19 11.04
CA ALA A 47 7.33 -0.26 9.93
C ALA A 47 5.99 0.09 9.27
N ILE A 48 5.02 -0.83 9.23
CA ILE A 48 3.65 -0.52 8.77
C ILE A 48 2.95 0.40 9.76
N TYR A 49 3.00 0.09 11.05
CA TYR A 49 2.31 0.88 12.08
C TYR A 49 2.95 2.25 12.35
N ASN A 50 4.21 2.44 11.96
CA ASN A 50 4.92 3.72 12.06
C ASN A 50 5.03 4.45 10.71
N THR A 51 4.43 3.92 9.64
CA THR A 51 4.42 4.56 8.32
C THR A 51 3.58 5.84 8.34
N SER A 52 4.11 6.89 7.71
CA SER A 52 3.40 8.14 7.47
C SER A 52 3.79 8.74 6.12
N SER A 53 2.93 9.61 5.60
CA SER A 53 3.07 10.24 4.28
C SER A 53 3.44 9.23 3.20
N THR A 54 2.62 8.20 3.03
CA THR A 54 2.90 7.07 2.12
C THR A 54 1.64 6.66 1.39
N VAL A 55 1.76 6.37 0.09
CA VAL A 55 0.72 5.70 -0.67
C VAL A 55 1.04 4.22 -0.74
N VAL A 56 0.07 3.39 -0.35
CA VAL A 56 0.18 1.94 -0.31
C VAL A 56 -0.82 1.35 -1.28
N GLU A 57 -0.33 0.56 -2.22
CA GLU A 57 -1.15 -0.28 -3.10
C GLU A 57 -1.03 -1.72 -2.65
N TRP A 58 -2.11 -2.49 -2.73
CA TRP A 58 -2.05 -3.90 -2.36
C TRP A 58 -3.05 -4.74 -3.14
N GLU A 59 -2.74 -6.02 -3.25
CA GLU A 59 -3.58 -7.05 -3.85
C GLU A 59 -3.53 -8.32 -3.01
N ILE A 60 -4.68 -8.95 -2.82
CA ILE A 60 -4.84 -10.29 -2.26
C ILE A 60 -5.53 -11.15 -3.30
N ASN A 61 -4.91 -12.25 -3.69
CA ASN A 61 -5.49 -13.26 -4.57
C ASN A 61 -5.69 -14.55 -3.78
N TRP A 62 -6.95 -14.89 -3.53
CA TRP A 62 -7.36 -16.12 -2.85
C TRP A 62 -7.78 -17.16 -3.90
N THR A 63 -6.96 -18.18 -4.07
CA THR A 63 -7.15 -19.26 -5.05
C THR A 63 -7.63 -20.53 -4.35
N THR A 64 -8.70 -21.11 -4.90
CA THR A 64 -9.29 -22.40 -4.49
C THR A 64 -9.58 -23.22 -5.74
N GLU A 65 -10.12 -24.43 -5.57
CA GLU A 65 -10.64 -25.25 -6.67
C GLU A 65 -11.69 -24.51 -7.52
N ASP A 66 -12.50 -23.65 -6.89
CA ASP A 66 -13.56 -22.87 -7.56
C ASP A 66 -13.03 -21.62 -8.31
N GLY A 67 -11.72 -21.38 -8.27
CA GLY A 67 -11.03 -20.26 -8.92
C GLY A 67 -10.49 -19.21 -7.95
N THR A 68 -10.11 -18.04 -8.49
CA THR A 68 -9.36 -16.99 -7.76
C THR A 68 -10.20 -15.73 -7.51
N THR A 69 -10.49 -15.43 -6.26
CA THR A 69 -11.05 -14.14 -5.85
C THR A 69 -9.92 -13.13 -5.63
N SER A 70 -10.07 -11.92 -6.17
CA SER A 70 -9.07 -10.86 -6.04
C SER A 70 -9.63 -9.68 -5.25
N THR A 71 -8.89 -9.21 -4.26
CA THR A 71 -9.17 -7.97 -3.54
C THR A 71 -8.01 -7.01 -3.75
N ARG A 72 -8.28 -5.79 -4.20
CA ARG A 72 -7.25 -4.79 -4.50
C ARG A 72 -7.57 -3.47 -3.85
N GLY A 73 -6.58 -2.82 -3.26
CA GLY A 73 -6.75 -1.57 -2.56
C GLY A 73 -5.63 -0.57 -2.80
N ILE A 74 -5.97 0.69 -2.60
CA ILE A 74 -5.04 1.81 -2.58
C ILE A 74 -5.36 2.70 -1.38
N VAL A 75 -4.32 3.13 -0.67
CA VAL A 75 -4.43 3.85 0.60
C VAL A 75 -3.40 4.97 0.65
N LEU A 76 -3.81 6.14 1.13
CA LEU A 76 -2.92 7.21 1.57
C LEU A 76 -2.91 7.23 3.10
N ILE A 77 -1.71 7.12 3.67
CA ILE A 77 -1.45 7.20 5.11
C ILE A 77 -0.69 8.48 5.39
N GLU A 78 -1.23 9.31 6.28
CA GLU A 78 -0.65 10.55 6.78
C GLU A 78 -0.66 10.51 8.32
N SER A 79 0.17 11.34 8.97
CA SER A 79 0.35 11.28 10.43
C SER A 79 -0.94 11.42 11.25
N ASN A 80 -1.97 12.06 10.69
CA ASN A 80 -3.26 12.29 11.34
C ASN A 80 -4.46 11.96 10.43
N ALA A 81 -4.24 11.28 9.31
CA ALA A 81 -5.30 10.94 8.39
C ALA A 81 -4.99 9.65 7.62
N ILE A 82 -6.02 8.86 7.37
CA ILE A 82 -5.94 7.69 6.51
C ILE A 82 -7.11 7.76 5.56
N THR A 83 -6.82 7.63 4.26
CA THR A 83 -7.87 7.53 3.25
C THR A 83 -7.57 6.33 2.37
N GLY A 84 -8.51 5.39 2.29
CA GLY A 84 -8.32 4.17 1.51
C GLY A 84 -9.59 3.74 0.80
N VAL A 85 -9.39 3.01 -0.30
CA VAL A 85 -10.44 2.32 -1.04
C VAL A 85 -9.93 0.95 -1.47
N TYR A 86 -10.79 -0.06 -1.39
CA TYR A 86 -10.50 -1.36 -1.97
C TYR A 86 -11.75 -1.97 -2.59
N ARG A 87 -11.54 -2.84 -3.57
CA ARG A 87 -12.57 -3.53 -4.34
C ARG A 87 -12.35 -5.04 -4.27
N VAL A 88 -13.45 -5.78 -4.36
CA VAL A 88 -13.45 -7.24 -4.39
C VAL A 88 -14.02 -7.70 -5.72
N VAL A 89 -13.35 -8.64 -6.36
CA VAL A 89 -13.73 -9.28 -7.61
C VAL A 89 -13.75 -10.79 -7.38
N GLY A 90 -14.87 -11.44 -7.70
CA GLY A 90 -15.03 -12.89 -7.55
C GLY A 90 -14.30 -13.68 -8.63
N ALA A 91 -14.18 -14.99 -8.43
CA ALA A 91 -13.50 -15.92 -9.33
C ALA A 91 -13.96 -15.88 -10.80
N ASN A 92 -15.21 -15.53 -11.05
CA ASN A 92 -15.78 -15.37 -12.39
C ASN A 92 -15.60 -13.96 -12.98
N GLY A 93 -14.76 -13.11 -12.39
CA GLY A 93 -14.56 -11.71 -12.79
C GLY A 93 -15.68 -10.77 -12.38
N SER A 94 -16.72 -11.25 -11.67
CA SER A 94 -17.81 -10.38 -11.22
C SER A 94 -17.37 -9.43 -10.12
N PHE A 95 -17.81 -8.18 -10.19
CA PHE A 95 -17.64 -7.22 -9.10
C PHE A 95 -18.47 -7.65 -7.88
N ARG A 96 -17.81 -7.78 -6.72
CA ARG A 96 -18.42 -8.25 -5.47
C ARG A 96 -18.56 -7.17 -4.41
N GLY A 97 -17.81 -6.08 -4.54
CA GLY A 97 -17.98 -4.96 -3.65
C GLY A 97 -16.85 -3.95 -3.68
N VAL A 98 -17.09 -2.86 -2.96
CA VAL A 98 -16.11 -1.79 -2.73
C VAL A 98 -16.27 -1.29 -1.31
N LYS A 99 -15.17 -0.91 -0.67
CA LYS A 99 -15.17 -0.23 0.61
C LYS A 99 -14.26 0.98 0.54
N THR A 100 -14.69 2.06 1.17
CA THR A 100 -13.96 3.30 1.39
C THR A 100 -13.83 3.54 2.88
N VAL A 101 -12.68 4.03 3.30
CA VAL A 101 -12.40 4.40 4.69
C VAL A 101 -11.74 5.77 4.67
N ARG A 102 -12.25 6.69 5.50
CA ARG A 102 -11.62 7.99 5.74
C ARG A 102 -11.55 8.24 7.24
N TRP A 103 -10.35 8.31 7.76
CA TRP A 103 -10.04 8.58 9.16
C TRP A 103 -9.27 9.90 9.29
N ASN A 104 -9.54 10.62 10.36
CA ASN A 104 -9.05 12.00 10.57
C ASN A 104 -8.33 12.18 11.91
N GLY A 105 -7.68 11.14 12.43
CA GLY A 105 -6.99 11.18 13.72
C GLY A 105 -7.87 10.75 14.90
N ARG A 106 -9.19 10.66 14.72
CA ARG A 106 -10.13 10.34 15.81
C ARG A 106 -11.30 9.47 15.39
N ALA A 107 -11.89 9.74 14.24
CA ALA A 107 -13.07 9.03 13.77
C ALA A 107 -12.88 8.54 12.35
N ALA A 108 -13.32 7.31 12.09
CA ALA A 108 -13.36 6.71 10.77
C ALA A 108 -14.79 6.79 10.21
N LYS A 109 -14.91 7.33 9.00
CA LYS A 109 -16.08 7.20 8.15
C LYS A 109 -15.84 6.05 7.18
N ILE A 110 -16.69 5.03 7.25
CA ILE A 110 -16.59 3.82 6.46
C ILE A 110 -17.84 3.74 5.60
N GLY A 111 -17.65 3.62 4.29
CA GLY A 111 -18.74 3.38 3.33
C GLY A 111 -18.41 2.16 2.50
N GLY A 112 -19.36 1.26 2.27
CA GLY A 112 -19.12 0.07 1.47
C GLY A 112 -20.37 -0.48 0.81
N LEU A 113 -20.16 -1.17 -0.30
CA LEU A 113 -21.19 -1.87 -1.05
C LEU A 113 -20.75 -3.32 -1.17
N THR A 114 -21.63 -4.24 -0.78
CA THR A 114 -21.43 -5.68 -0.98
C THR A 114 -22.50 -6.20 -1.93
N ILE A 115 -22.08 -7.03 -2.89
CA ILE A 115 -22.96 -7.66 -3.89
C ILE A 115 -23.02 -9.16 -3.62
N LEU A 116 -24.23 -9.65 -3.31
CA LEU A 116 -24.52 -11.06 -3.05
C LEU A 116 -25.58 -11.54 -4.04
N GLY A 117 -25.13 -12.20 -5.11
CA GLY A 117 -26.01 -12.54 -6.23
C GLY A 117 -26.58 -11.27 -6.85
N ASN A 118 -27.91 -11.12 -6.83
CA ASN A 118 -28.60 -9.93 -7.35
C ASN A 118 -28.85 -8.86 -6.28
N LEU A 119 -28.36 -9.05 -5.06
CA LEU A 119 -28.60 -8.14 -3.93
C LEU A 119 -27.43 -7.18 -3.75
N SER A 120 -27.74 -5.87 -3.75
CA SER A 120 -26.80 -4.78 -3.44
C SER A 120 -27.03 -4.25 -2.02
N LEU A 121 -26.01 -4.36 -1.17
CA LEU A 121 -26.07 -4.00 0.25
C LEU A 121 -25.13 -2.83 0.55
N PRO A 122 -25.61 -1.58 0.49
CA PRO A 122 -24.83 -0.43 0.96
C PRO A 122 -24.76 -0.41 2.49
N ARG A 123 -23.60 -0.07 3.04
CA ARG A 123 -23.35 0.09 4.47
C ARG A 123 -22.55 1.37 4.70
N TYR A 124 -22.99 2.14 5.69
CA TYR A 124 -22.30 3.34 6.17
C TYR A 124 -22.13 3.24 7.67
N GLU A 125 -20.91 3.52 8.14
CA GLU A 125 -20.56 3.49 9.55
C GLU A 125 -19.67 4.68 9.88
N ASN A 126 -19.93 5.29 11.04
CA ASN A 126 -19.05 6.31 11.61
C ASN A 126 -18.71 5.88 13.03
N ARG A 127 -17.42 5.72 13.30
CA ARG A 127 -16.95 5.15 14.57
C ARG A 127 -15.67 5.84 15.02
N THR A 128 -15.55 6.11 16.31
CA THR A 128 -14.29 6.51 16.93
C THR A 128 -13.32 5.34 16.89
N MET A 129 -12.14 5.58 16.35
CA MET A 129 -11.08 4.58 16.20
C MET A 129 -9.73 5.28 16.34
N ASN A 130 -8.77 4.61 16.98
CA ASN A 130 -7.38 5.03 16.95
C ASN A 130 -6.67 4.55 15.67
N PHE A 131 -5.39 4.87 15.53
CA PHE A 131 -4.60 4.51 14.35
C PHE A 131 -4.45 2.98 14.17
N SER A 132 -4.18 2.24 15.25
CA SER A 132 -3.97 0.79 15.18
C SER A 132 -5.25 0.00 14.85
N GLU A 133 -6.42 0.56 15.16
CA GLU A 133 -7.72 -0.01 14.82
C GLU A 133 -8.13 0.25 13.36
N VAL A 134 -7.75 1.40 12.78
CA VAL A 134 -8.14 1.74 11.40
C VAL A 134 -7.23 1.12 10.34
N ILE A 135 -5.94 0.94 10.62
CA ILE A 135 -4.97 0.37 9.66
C ILE A 135 -5.41 -1.02 9.13
N PRO A 136 -5.84 -1.97 9.96
CA PRO A 136 -6.37 -3.26 9.50
C PRO A 136 -7.63 -3.17 8.64
N LEU A 137 -8.32 -2.03 8.62
CA LEU A 137 -9.50 -1.83 7.76
C LEU A 137 -9.14 -1.45 6.33
N VAL A 138 -7.90 -1.04 6.08
CA VAL A 138 -7.43 -0.52 4.78
C VAL A 138 -6.20 -1.24 4.23
N LEU A 139 -5.47 -1.97 5.07
CA LEU A 139 -4.29 -2.76 4.68
C LEU A 139 -4.48 -4.26 5.02
N PRO A 140 -3.81 -5.17 4.29
CA PRO A 140 -3.91 -6.62 4.50
C PRO A 140 -3.07 -7.10 5.70
N ILE A 141 -3.30 -6.52 6.88
CA ILE A 141 -2.47 -6.73 8.08
C ILE A 141 -2.51 -8.19 8.55
N ALA A 142 -3.64 -8.89 8.38
CA ALA A 142 -3.74 -10.29 8.78
C ALA A 142 -2.73 -11.18 8.04
N SER A 143 -2.65 -11.06 6.72
CA SER A 143 -1.72 -11.82 5.87
C SER A 143 -0.26 -11.48 6.18
N VAL A 144 0.03 -10.19 6.39
CA VAL A 144 1.37 -9.75 6.79
C VAL A 144 1.73 -10.29 8.18
N SER A 145 0.82 -10.21 9.15
CA SER A 145 1.06 -10.69 10.52
C SER A 145 1.30 -12.20 10.54
N ALA A 146 0.51 -12.97 9.79
CA ALA A 146 0.71 -14.41 9.68
C ALA A 146 2.11 -14.79 9.17
N ALA A 147 2.72 -13.94 8.34
CA ALA A 147 4.07 -14.15 7.85
C ALA A 147 5.17 -13.65 8.79
N PHE A 148 4.99 -12.50 9.46
CA PHE A 148 6.07 -11.77 10.15
C PHE A 148 5.98 -11.75 11.69
N ASP A 149 4.85 -12.07 12.30
CA ASP A 149 4.73 -12.26 13.75
C ASP A 149 5.17 -13.68 14.12
N LEU A 150 6.39 -13.88 14.63
CA LEU A 150 6.92 -15.22 14.95
C LEU A 150 6.12 -15.95 16.04
N GLY A 151 5.24 -15.25 16.78
CA GLY A 151 4.29 -15.88 17.72
C GLY A 151 3.05 -16.47 17.05
N PHE A 152 2.87 -16.24 15.75
CA PHE A 152 1.68 -16.68 15.02
C PHE A 152 1.70 -18.20 14.72
N GLY A 153 0.84 -18.94 15.42
CA GLY A 153 0.57 -20.35 15.17
C GLY A 153 1.71 -21.29 15.60
N ASN A 154 1.49 -22.60 15.38
CA ASN A 154 2.49 -23.63 15.67
C ASN A 154 3.22 -24.02 14.38
N TYR A 155 4.18 -23.21 13.96
CA TYR A 155 5.00 -23.45 12.78
C TYR A 155 6.47 -23.73 13.13
N THR A 156 7.19 -24.34 12.19
CA THR A 156 8.65 -24.31 12.20
C THR A 156 9.13 -23.17 11.31
N ASP A 157 9.90 -22.25 11.89
CA ASP A 157 10.30 -21.02 11.22
C ASP A 157 11.73 -21.08 10.72
N LYS A 158 11.94 -20.55 9.52
CA LYS A 158 13.27 -20.23 8.98
C LYS A 158 13.27 -18.77 8.58
N VAL A 159 14.13 -17.99 9.23
CA VAL A 159 14.32 -16.56 8.96
C VAL A 159 15.64 -16.40 8.22
N ASN A 160 15.62 -15.67 7.10
CA ASN A 160 16.81 -15.27 6.37
C ASN A 160 16.75 -13.76 6.12
N VAL A 161 17.82 -13.05 6.46
CA VAL A 161 17.94 -11.61 6.21
C VAL A 161 19.16 -11.39 5.34
N THR A 162 18.99 -10.69 4.22
CA THR A 162 20.07 -10.39 3.28
C THR A 162 20.10 -8.90 3.02
N CYS A 163 21.22 -8.25 3.29
CA CYS A 163 21.41 -6.81 3.05
C CYS A 163 22.53 -6.59 2.03
N ALA A 164 22.25 -5.76 1.02
CA ALA A 164 23.19 -5.35 -0.01
C ALA A 164 23.05 -3.84 -0.25
N GLY A 165 24.12 -3.08 0.03
CA GLY A 165 24.07 -1.63 -0.03
C GLY A 165 23.03 -1.06 0.94
N ASN A 166 22.07 -0.29 0.42
CA ASN A 166 20.99 0.30 1.20
C ASN A 166 19.67 -0.51 1.14
N THR A 167 19.72 -1.74 0.64
CA THR A 167 18.54 -2.60 0.50
C THR A 167 18.69 -3.82 1.38
N CYS A 168 17.66 -4.13 2.19
CA CYS A 168 17.60 -5.34 2.99
C CYS A 168 16.33 -6.12 2.65
N THR A 169 16.46 -7.43 2.53
CA THR A 169 15.35 -8.34 2.32
C THR A 169 15.22 -9.27 3.52
N VAL A 170 14.05 -9.24 4.16
CA VAL A 170 13.67 -10.18 5.22
C VAL A 170 12.81 -11.26 4.58
N THR A 171 13.21 -12.52 4.70
CA THR A 171 12.43 -13.66 4.22
C THR A 171 12.14 -14.61 5.36
N ILE A 172 10.88 -15.02 5.48
CA ILE A 172 10.44 -15.99 6.47
C ILE A 172 9.76 -17.13 5.72
N VAL A 173 10.14 -18.35 6.05
CA VAL A 173 9.48 -19.56 5.59
C VAL A 173 9.01 -20.32 6.80
N ARG A 174 7.70 -20.54 6.89
CA ARG A 174 7.03 -21.29 7.93
C ARG A 174 6.40 -22.53 7.33
N THR A 175 6.62 -23.67 7.96
CA THR A 175 6.04 -24.94 7.49
C THR A 175 5.30 -25.64 8.62
N SER A 176 4.20 -26.28 8.26
CA SER A 176 3.39 -27.15 9.11
C SER A 176 3.00 -28.40 8.32
N LYS A 177 2.28 -29.33 8.96
CA LYS A 177 1.76 -30.53 8.28
C LYS A 177 0.66 -30.20 7.26
N GLU A 178 -0.08 -29.11 7.43
CA GLU A 178 -1.28 -28.80 6.65
C GLU A 178 -1.10 -27.64 5.66
N GLY A 179 0.08 -27.01 5.64
CA GLY A 179 0.33 -25.81 4.85
C GLY A 179 1.64 -25.12 5.18
N GLY A 180 1.87 -23.99 4.53
CA GLY A 180 3.06 -23.17 4.73
C GLY A 180 2.82 -21.69 4.51
N ILE A 181 3.70 -20.86 5.05
CA ILE A 181 3.69 -19.41 4.87
C ILE A 181 5.07 -18.99 4.38
N LYS A 182 5.12 -18.18 3.34
CA LYS A 182 6.33 -17.51 2.89
C LYS A 182 6.09 -16.01 2.88
N GLY A 183 6.82 -15.28 3.73
CA GLY A 183 6.86 -13.82 3.70
C GLY A 183 8.18 -13.33 3.13
N THR A 184 8.13 -12.32 2.29
CA THR A 184 9.28 -11.53 1.84
C THR A 184 8.96 -10.05 2.03
N ALA A 185 9.79 -9.32 2.75
CA ALA A 185 9.70 -7.87 2.90
C ALA A 185 11.01 -7.24 2.43
N VAL A 186 10.90 -6.17 1.65
CA VAL A 186 12.04 -5.41 1.13
C VAL A 186 12.05 -4.03 1.76
N PHE A 187 13.16 -3.69 2.39
CA PHE A 187 13.47 -2.36 2.91
C PHE A 187 14.48 -1.67 2.01
N VAL A 188 14.30 -0.37 1.79
CA VAL A 188 15.34 0.52 1.24
C VAL A 188 15.58 1.64 2.25
N GLY A 189 16.77 1.67 2.85
CA GLY A 189 17.03 2.42 4.07
C GLY A 189 16.12 1.93 5.20
N SER A 190 15.40 2.85 5.85
CA SER A 190 14.43 2.53 6.91
C SER A 190 13.00 2.30 6.41
N ARG A 191 12.77 2.35 5.09
CA ARG A 191 11.42 2.35 4.51
C ARG A 191 11.08 0.99 3.90
N LEU A 192 9.89 0.49 4.21
CA LEU A 192 9.30 -0.63 3.48
C LEU A 192 9.06 -0.24 2.03
N ARG A 193 9.37 -1.13 1.08
CA ARG A 193 9.10 -0.94 -0.35
C ARG A 193 8.08 -1.93 -0.86
N GLU A 194 8.26 -3.18 -0.46
CA GLU A 194 7.43 -4.27 -0.92
C GLU A 194 7.27 -5.29 0.20
N ILE A 195 6.07 -5.84 0.33
CA ILE A 195 5.80 -7.05 1.08
C ILE A 195 5.08 -8.02 0.17
N LYS A 196 5.54 -9.27 0.14
CA LYS A 196 4.89 -10.38 -0.52
C LYS A 196 4.68 -11.50 0.48
N THR A 197 3.45 -11.96 0.64
CA THR A 197 3.15 -13.15 1.46
C THR A 197 2.42 -14.19 0.61
N ILE A 198 2.82 -15.46 0.75
CA ILE A 198 2.14 -16.60 0.17
C ILE A 198 1.76 -17.51 1.34
N ILE A 199 0.47 -17.74 1.51
CA ILE A 199 -0.08 -18.64 2.53
C ILE A 199 -0.74 -19.79 1.79
N THR A 200 -0.27 -21.01 2.02
CA THR A 200 -0.87 -22.22 1.48
C THR A 200 -1.52 -23.01 2.62
N TYR A 201 -2.73 -23.49 2.37
CA TYR A 201 -3.44 -24.38 3.29
C TYR A 201 -4.26 -25.38 2.48
N ARG A 202 -3.92 -26.67 2.61
CA ARG A 202 -4.51 -27.75 1.79
C ARG A 202 -4.50 -27.37 0.29
N ASP A 203 -5.67 -27.32 -0.33
CA ASP A 203 -5.87 -27.02 -1.76
C ASP A 203 -6.15 -25.54 -2.04
N SER A 204 -5.83 -24.66 -1.07
CA SER A 204 -6.00 -23.21 -1.19
C SER A 204 -4.68 -22.45 -1.05
N MET A 205 -4.60 -21.31 -1.74
CA MET A 205 -3.46 -20.41 -1.68
C MET A 205 -3.93 -18.96 -1.64
N GLU A 206 -3.43 -18.20 -0.69
CA GLU A 206 -3.53 -16.74 -0.65
C GLU A 206 -2.18 -16.13 -1.03
N GLU A 207 -2.15 -15.32 -2.08
CA GLU A 207 -1.01 -14.46 -2.40
C GLU A 207 -1.39 -13.01 -2.08
N THR A 208 -0.63 -12.37 -1.19
CA THR A 208 -0.76 -10.94 -0.90
C THR A 208 0.49 -10.21 -1.35
N ILE A 209 0.32 -9.08 -2.04
CA ILE A 209 1.41 -8.17 -2.40
C ILE A 209 1.05 -6.76 -1.95
N VAL A 210 2.01 -6.05 -1.36
CA VAL A 210 1.86 -4.69 -0.85
C VAL A 210 3.03 -3.86 -1.34
N TRP A 211 2.76 -2.73 -1.98
CA TRP A 211 3.76 -1.79 -2.49
C TRP A 211 3.63 -0.43 -1.82
N PHE A 212 4.77 0.13 -1.41
CA PHE A 212 4.84 1.40 -0.69
C PHE A 212 5.57 2.45 -1.54
N SER A 213 4.90 3.58 -1.75
CA SER A 213 5.44 4.74 -2.48
C SER A 213 5.49 5.97 -1.59
N TYR A 214 6.61 6.70 -1.63
CA TYR A 214 6.86 7.85 -0.75
C TYR A 214 6.97 9.17 -1.52
N PRO A 215 6.72 10.32 -0.85
CA PRO A 215 6.90 11.65 -1.43
C PRO A 215 8.27 11.84 -2.05
N GLY A 216 8.29 12.43 -3.26
CA GLY A 216 9.50 12.65 -4.04
C GLY A 216 9.94 11.46 -4.90
N GLU A 217 9.26 10.31 -4.79
CA GLU A 217 9.51 9.17 -5.66
C GLU A 217 8.65 9.22 -6.93
N ALA A 218 9.15 8.61 -8.00
CA ALA A 218 8.42 8.49 -9.26
C ALA A 218 7.09 7.74 -9.06
N GLY A 219 6.01 8.31 -9.59
CA GLY A 219 4.66 7.76 -9.51
C GLY A 219 3.95 7.93 -8.16
N TYR A 220 4.53 8.65 -7.18
CA TYR A 220 3.83 8.93 -5.92
C TYR A 220 2.56 9.78 -6.14
N GLU A 221 2.69 10.90 -6.85
CA GLU A 221 1.55 11.80 -7.10
C GLU A 221 0.50 11.14 -8.01
N GLU A 222 0.93 10.38 -9.03
CA GLU A 222 0.02 9.62 -9.90
C GLU A 222 -0.85 8.63 -9.10
N ARG A 223 -0.25 7.87 -8.18
CA ARG A 223 -1.00 6.95 -7.31
C ARG A 223 -1.95 7.69 -6.36
N LYS A 224 -1.54 8.86 -5.88
CA LYS A 224 -2.41 9.70 -5.04
C LYS A 224 -3.62 10.25 -5.82
N GLU A 225 -3.42 10.62 -7.08
CA GLU A 225 -4.51 10.99 -8.00
C GLU A 225 -5.42 9.79 -8.31
N GLN A 226 -4.84 8.62 -8.57
CA GLN A 226 -5.57 7.36 -8.75
C GLN A 226 -6.45 7.04 -7.53
N LEU A 227 -5.93 7.20 -6.31
CA LEU A 227 -6.71 7.02 -5.08
C LEU A 227 -7.93 7.96 -5.06
N ALA A 228 -7.74 9.23 -5.38
CA ALA A 228 -8.83 10.21 -5.39
C ALA A 228 -9.93 9.81 -6.38
N GLU A 229 -9.53 9.37 -7.58
CA GLU A 229 -10.43 8.91 -8.62
C GLU A 229 -11.17 7.62 -8.23
N GLU A 230 -10.49 6.65 -7.64
CA GLU A 230 -11.10 5.41 -7.17
C GLU A 230 -12.11 5.65 -6.04
N ILE A 231 -11.83 6.59 -5.13
CA ILE A 231 -12.79 7.03 -4.11
C ILE A 231 -14.00 7.70 -4.75
N ARG A 232 -13.82 8.54 -5.77
CA ARG A 232 -14.92 9.20 -6.48
C ARG A 232 -15.86 8.16 -7.09
N LYS A 233 -15.31 7.23 -7.88
CA LYS A 233 -16.08 6.11 -8.47
C LYS A 233 -16.81 5.28 -7.41
N ALA A 234 -16.15 4.98 -6.29
CA ALA A 234 -16.75 4.21 -5.20
C ALA A 234 -17.94 4.94 -4.58
N LYS A 235 -17.84 6.26 -4.35
CA LYS A 235 -18.93 7.09 -3.83
C LYS A 235 -20.12 7.18 -4.78
N GLU A 236 -19.86 7.26 -6.09
CA GLU A 236 -20.91 7.28 -7.11
C GLU A 236 -21.71 5.96 -7.13
N LEU A 237 -21.02 4.82 -7.05
CA LEU A 237 -21.66 3.51 -6.92
C LEU A 237 -22.53 3.43 -5.65
N LEU A 238 -22.02 3.97 -4.55
CA LEU A 238 -22.70 4.01 -3.27
C LEU A 238 -23.93 4.93 -3.24
N SER A 239 -23.90 6.05 -3.97
CA SER A 239 -25.05 6.96 -4.06
C SER A 239 -26.16 6.39 -4.94
N LEU A 240 -25.82 5.79 -6.09
CA LEU A 240 -26.79 5.17 -7.01
C LEU A 240 -27.61 4.07 -6.31
N THR A 241 -26.94 3.22 -5.55
CA THR A 241 -27.58 2.12 -4.79
C THR A 241 -28.40 2.59 -3.59
N SER A 242 -28.21 3.83 -3.11
CA SER A 242 -29.03 4.42 -2.05
C SER A 242 -30.34 5.05 -2.56
N MET A 243 -30.40 5.42 -3.84
CA MET A 243 -31.58 6.04 -4.46
C MET A 243 -32.63 5.02 -4.92
N GLU A 244 -32.26 3.75 -5.10
CA GLU A 244 -33.17 2.67 -5.52
C GLU A 244 -34.06 2.10 -4.39
N ARG A 245 -34.10 2.74 -3.21
CA ARG A 245 -35.09 2.42 -2.16
C ARG A 245 -36.26 3.42 -2.22
N PRO A 246 -37.36 3.13 -2.93
CA PRO A 246 -38.63 3.78 -2.61
C PRO A 246 -39.05 3.33 -1.20
N ILE A 247 -39.38 4.32 -0.37
CA ILE A 247 -40.00 4.12 0.95
C ILE A 247 -41.42 3.59 0.74
#